data_AF-A0A8K0JZS1-F1
#
_entry.id   AF-A0A8K0JZS1-F1
#
_cell.length_a   1.000
_cell.length_b   1.000
_cell.length_c   1.000
_cell.angle_alpha   90.00
_cell.angle_beta   90.00
_cell.angle_gamma   90.00
#
_symmetry.space_group_name_H-M   'P 1'
#
loop_
_entity.id
_entity.type
_entity.pdbx_description
1 polymer ?
#
loop_
_entity_poly.entity_id
_entity_poly.type
_entity_poly.pdbx_seq_one_letter_code
_entity_poly.pdbx_strand_id
1 'polypeptide(L)'
;MELTAEALVAQVLLDGKQQDPTYIQATDTQMGHICCYLSLFKDSEASETKGVTLIQSWTESQPRQEFSHTVMQNDTYTFSWAFQKLQYDQNYFERDTMDLMDSKYEDDVAKIFSINITNTVDGGAGNCLPCHQDTNERGCIPCPLGQYIDPNSTECVQCPPDTTVSDPMAYGIESCQPCGPGLKSVDGATCSTTCIFNVDDMVYDLRKLARLSDFRYELTECDEEKGRWRVQVPKTPGTCSDQRPGLATRVDNCSHVSHSEISCEPGSYFNLEELACQKCQAGTYSLGGGALFDTWDKLPEGFYTQFESFRSSFSSSGRYANDVNCSRYGWEPRGDFIASLGGPCTATLTYTVHLVKPGNLSYVYQHTDKDVIFDFEAQNEQCQSVGDSKEQRWPSSTKEGEWKKQTIHLKSGQNVLQWKTIGIESHRGKPVLIKSIEISGKYPKIAFEEIFPLFSGIAFASSCTPCRAGTFSQSGSRICTECPKNYYSLKGASSCISCDSKEYSPKGSSKCFKRPLCTKKDFYETRTRCDINNQVV
;
A
#
# COMPACT_ATOMS: atom_id res chain seq x y z
N MET A 1 -3.18 43.28 29.33
CA MET A 1 -3.17 43.04 27.89
C MET A 1 -4.10 41.88 27.69
N GLU A 2 -5.28 42.18 27.17
CA GLU A 2 -6.51 41.40 27.25
C GLU A 2 -6.52 40.34 26.14
N LEU A 3 -6.76 39.07 26.49
CA LEU A 3 -6.82 37.98 25.53
C LEU A 3 -8.05 37.14 25.84
N THR A 4 -9.08 37.25 25.00
CA THR A 4 -9.99 36.14 24.74
C THR A 4 -9.30 35.24 23.70
N ALA A 5 -9.51 33.94 23.65
CA ALA A 5 -8.91 33.09 22.61
C ALA A 5 -9.94 32.04 22.19
N GLU A 6 -9.87 31.50 20.97
CA GLU A 6 -10.64 30.30 20.57
C GLU A 6 -9.81 29.03 20.73
N ALA A 7 -8.50 29.10 20.45
CA ALA A 7 -7.62 27.95 20.58
C ALA A 7 -6.19 28.40 20.96
N LEU A 8 -5.58 27.64 21.86
CA LEU A 8 -4.17 27.71 22.21
C LEU A 8 -3.47 26.48 21.62
N VAL A 9 -2.50 26.67 20.74
CA VAL A 9 -1.64 25.61 20.21
C VAL A 9 -0.22 25.79 20.75
N ALA A 10 0.32 24.77 21.40
CA ALA A 10 1.70 24.78 21.90
C ALA A 10 2.47 23.56 21.38
N GLN A 11 3.68 23.81 20.87
CA GLN A 11 4.62 22.74 20.55
C GLN A 11 5.59 22.54 21.72
N VAL A 12 5.54 21.37 22.33
CA VAL A 12 6.29 21.06 23.56
C VAL A 12 7.13 19.79 23.41
N LEU A 13 8.29 19.79 24.04
CA LEU A 13 9.17 18.63 24.22
C LEU A 13 9.62 18.61 25.67
N LEU A 14 9.50 17.45 26.31
CA LEU A 14 10.03 17.22 27.65
C LEU A 14 11.22 16.28 27.52
N ASP A 15 12.41 16.81 27.73
CA ASP A 15 13.64 16.02 27.62
C ASP A 15 14.05 15.56 29.01
N GLY A 16 13.95 14.26 29.25
CA GLY A 16 14.32 13.63 30.51
C GLY A 16 15.11 12.37 30.21
N LYS A 17 16.33 12.25 30.73
CA LYS A 17 17.10 11.02 30.49
C LYS A 17 16.50 9.85 31.27
N GLN A 18 15.74 9.00 30.58
CA GLN A 18 15.37 7.67 31.09
C GLN A 18 16.58 6.75 30.94
N GLN A 19 17.00 6.12 32.04
CA GLN A 19 18.17 5.25 32.04
C GLN A 19 17.87 3.93 31.29
N ASP A 20 18.83 3.47 30.48
CA ASP A 20 18.88 2.15 29.84
C ASP A 20 18.57 1.01 30.85
N PRO A 21 17.83 -0.05 30.44
CA PRO A 21 17.48 -1.16 31.32
C PRO A 21 18.65 -2.14 31.44
N THR A 22 19.72 -1.74 32.12
CA THR A 22 20.79 -2.67 32.50
C THR A 22 21.12 -2.50 33.97
N TYR A 23 20.43 -3.30 34.78
CA TYR A 23 20.43 -3.43 36.25
C TYR A 23 19.17 -2.88 36.90
N ILE A 24 18.20 -3.78 37.16
CA ILE A 24 17.60 -4.05 38.48
C ILE A 24 16.65 -5.23 38.26
N GLN A 25 17.07 -6.42 38.69
CA GLN A 25 16.12 -7.45 39.12
C GLN A 25 15.79 -7.17 40.58
N ALA A 26 14.62 -6.59 40.83
CA ALA A 26 13.97 -6.67 42.12
C ALA A 26 12.46 -6.73 41.87
N THR A 27 11.88 -7.80 42.40
CA THR A 27 10.48 -8.18 42.33
C THR A 27 9.55 -7.15 42.98
N ASP A 28 8.53 -6.76 42.20
CA ASP A 28 7.16 -6.41 42.57
C ASP A 28 6.86 -5.35 43.66
N THR A 29 5.83 -4.55 43.34
CA THR A 29 5.05 -3.61 44.16
C THR A 29 5.64 -2.24 44.51
N GLN A 30 5.17 -1.25 43.74
CA GLN A 30 4.92 0.16 44.12
C GLN A 30 6.08 0.97 44.74
N MET A 31 6.84 1.69 43.90
CA MET A 31 7.34 3.02 44.23
C MET A 31 7.60 3.81 42.93
N GLY A 32 7.08 5.03 42.87
CA GLY A 32 6.77 5.78 41.66
C GLY A 32 7.97 6.24 40.83
N HIS A 33 7.93 5.93 39.54
CA HIS A 33 8.70 6.61 38.52
C HIS A 33 8.01 7.92 38.18
N ILE A 34 8.54 9.05 38.66
CA ILE A 34 8.13 10.39 38.21
C ILE A 34 9.37 11.27 38.23
N CYS A 35 10.03 11.48 37.08
CA CYS A 35 11.29 12.24 37.05
C CYS A 35 11.10 13.75 36.85
N CYS A 36 10.05 14.19 36.13
CA CYS A 36 9.70 15.61 35.92
C CYS A 36 8.24 15.71 35.47
N TYR A 37 7.59 16.85 35.73
CA TYR A 37 6.31 17.17 35.08
C TYR A 37 6.24 18.63 34.61
N LEU A 38 5.69 18.80 33.40
CA LEU A 38 5.25 20.07 32.86
C LEU A 38 3.72 20.09 32.92
N SER A 39 3.13 21.14 33.48
CA SER A 39 1.69 21.28 33.60
C SER A 39 1.24 22.62 33.03
N LEU A 40 0.19 22.60 32.22
CA LEU A 40 -0.47 23.78 31.67
C LEU A 40 -1.77 24.03 32.46
N PHE A 41 -1.91 25.24 32.97
CA PHE A 41 -3.08 25.70 33.70
C PHE A 41 -3.76 26.85 32.98
N LYS A 42 -5.06 27.01 33.22
CA LYS A 42 -5.81 28.23 32.92
C LYS A 42 -6.44 28.79 34.19
N ASP A 43 -6.47 30.10 34.27
CA ASP A 43 -7.22 30.86 35.27
C ASP A 43 -8.16 31.85 34.55
N SER A 44 -9.40 31.98 35.01
CA SER A 44 -10.42 32.87 34.44
C SER A 44 -10.69 34.00 35.41
N GLU A 45 -10.67 35.24 34.93
CA GLU A 45 -10.86 36.41 35.80
C GLU A 45 -12.31 36.61 36.26
N ALA A 46 -13.32 36.05 35.57
CA ALA A 46 -14.73 36.20 35.96
C ALA A 46 -15.19 35.28 37.10
N SER A 47 -14.36 34.35 37.57
CA SER A 47 -14.74 33.42 38.65
C SER A 47 -14.40 34.00 40.03
N GLU A 48 -15.41 34.40 40.81
CA GLU A 48 -15.22 34.78 42.24
C GLU A 48 -14.63 33.63 43.10
N THR A 49 -14.65 32.40 42.59
CA THR A 49 -13.91 31.26 43.13
C THR A 49 -12.56 31.15 42.42
N LYS A 50 -11.47 31.59 43.05
CA LYS A 50 -10.07 31.43 42.59
C LYS A 50 -9.74 29.96 42.30
N GLY A 51 -9.98 29.51 41.07
CA GLY A 51 -9.86 28.12 40.67
C GLY A 51 -8.95 27.97 39.46
N VAL A 52 -7.64 27.91 39.70
CA VAL A 52 -6.66 27.51 38.68
C VAL A 52 -7.03 26.11 38.18
N THR A 53 -7.35 25.99 36.90
CA THR A 53 -7.78 24.73 36.28
C THR A 53 -6.61 24.11 35.52
N LEU A 54 -6.24 22.86 35.85
CA LEU A 54 -5.28 22.09 35.06
C LEU A 54 -5.89 21.72 33.71
N ILE A 55 -5.24 22.12 32.61
CA ILE A 55 -5.64 21.76 31.24
C ILE A 55 -5.00 20.43 30.85
N GLN A 56 -3.69 20.32 31.02
CA GLN A 56 -2.91 19.15 30.61
C GLN A 56 -1.62 19.06 31.42
N SER A 57 -1.14 17.84 31.66
CA SER A 57 0.18 17.60 32.24
C SER A 57 0.94 16.57 31.41
N TRP A 58 2.24 16.78 31.28
CA TRP A 58 3.20 15.91 30.63
C TRP A 58 4.20 15.43 31.67
N THR A 59 4.34 14.11 31.78
CA THR A 59 5.25 13.46 32.72
C THR A 59 6.35 12.73 31.96
N GLU A 60 7.53 12.61 32.57
CA GLU A 60 8.68 11.89 32.00
C GLU A 60 9.18 12.47 30.67
N SER A 61 10.06 11.77 29.94
CA SER A 61 10.48 12.24 28.62
C SER A 61 9.37 12.06 27.61
N GLN A 62 9.10 13.11 26.86
CA GLN A 62 8.08 13.14 25.83
C GLN A 62 8.73 13.47 24.49
N PRO A 63 8.35 12.80 23.39
CA PRO A 63 8.76 13.22 22.06
C PRO A 63 8.14 14.59 21.72
N ARG A 64 8.72 15.29 20.74
CA ARG A 64 8.20 16.60 20.30
C ARG A 64 6.78 16.40 19.81
N GLN A 65 5.85 17.14 20.40
CA GLN A 65 4.43 17.01 20.10
C GLN A 65 3.75 18.37 20.05
N GLU A 66 2.60 18.39 19.38
CA GLU A 66 1.73 19.55 19.28
C GLU A 66 0.48 19.31 20.12
N PHE A 67 0.12 20.28 20.96
CA PHE A 67 -1.06 20.25 21.81
C PHE A 67 -1.95 21.45 21.53
N SER A 68 -3.26 21.23 21.41
CA SER A 68 -4.26 22.27 21.17
C SER A 68 -5.37 22.24 22.22
N HIS A 69 -5.75 23.41 22.75
CA HIS A 69 -6.86 23.58 23.70
C HIS A 69 -7.87 24.61 23.19
N THR A 70 -9.13 24.18 23.03
CA THR A 70 -10.23 25.08 22.64
C THR A 70 -10.84 25.77 23.86
N VAL A 71 -11.02 27.08 23.77
CA VAL A 71 -11.64 27.91 24.79
C VAL A 71 -13.09 28.17 24.40
N MET A 72 -14.02 27.69 25.23
CA MET A 72 -15.45 27.64 24.90
C MET A 72 -16.25 28.83 25.45
N GLN A 73 -15.70 29.55 26.42
CA GLN A 73 -16.38 30.67 27.09
C GLN A 73 -15.64 31.96 26.79
N ASN A 74 -16.37 33.01 26.42
CA ASN A 74 -15.81 34.33 26.17
C ASN A 74 -15.53 35.03 27.51
N ASP A 75 -14.28 34.96 27.95
CA ASP A 75 -13.78 35.54 29.20
C ASP A 75 -12.27 35.83 29.06
N THR A 76 -11.70 36.54 30.03
CA THR A 76 -10.26 36.76 30.14
C THR A 76 -9.60 35.54 30.77
N TYR A 77 -8.64 34.94 30.06
CA TYR A 77 -7.88 33.79 30.55
C TYR A 77 -6.40 34.11 30.71
N THR A 78 -5.83 33.64 31.81
CA THR A 78 -4.38 33.55 31.99
C THR A 78 -3.94 32.11 31.86
N PHE A 79 -3.08 31.81 30.88
CA PHE A 79 -2.45 30.50 30.73
C PHE A 79 -1.09 30.51 31.43
N SER A 80 -0.84 29.52 32.28
CA SER A 80 0.42 29.39 33.02
C SER A 80 1.00 28.00 32.81
N TRP A 81 2.29 27.93 32.50
CA TRP A 81 3.05 26.68 32.51
C TRP A 81 3.84 26.56 33.82
N ALA A 82 3.73 25.41 34.48
CA ALA A 82 4.58 25.08 35.62
C ALA A 82 5.39 23.84 35.29
N PHE A 83 6.72 23.98 35.31
CA PHE A 83 7.64 22.87 35.26
C PHE A 83 8.17 22.60 36.66
N GLN A 84 8.04 21.35 37.12
CA GLN A 84 8.53 20.95 38.43
C GLN A 84 9.37 19.69 38.32
N LYS A 85 10.58 19.77 38.88
CA LYS A 85 11.47 18.64 39.13
C LYS A 85 11.10 18.05 40.50
N LEU A 86 10.94 16.73 40.60
CA LEU A 86 10.74 16.10 41.91
C LEU A 86 12.10 15.92 42.58
N GLN A 87 12.31 16.65 43.68
CA GLN A 87 13.50 16.51 44.48
C GLN A 87 13.38 15.24 45.35
N TYR A 88 14.38 14.37 45.27
CA TYR A 88 14.44 13.15 46.07
C TYR A 88 14.57 13.52 47.56
N ASP A 89 13.78 12.87 48.43
CA ASP A 89 13.81 13.12 49.88
C ASP A 89 15.19 12.76 50.46
N GLN A 90 15.88 13.75 51.05
CA GLN A 90 17.27 13.70 51.48
C GLN A 90 17.54 12.82 52.72
N ASN A 91 16.56 12.07 53.22
CA ASN A 91 16.62 11.46 54.56
C ASN A 91 17.01 9.97 54.61
N TYR A 92 17.54 9.36 53.55
CA TYR A 92 17.83 7.91 53.59
C TYR A 92 19.24 7.43 53.19
N PHE A 93 20.17 8.29 52.76
CA PHE A 93 21.53 7.80 52.43
C PHE A 93 22.66 8.76 52.82
N GLU A 94 23.81 8.15 53.14
CA GLU A 94 25.00 8.75 53.73
C GLU A 94 25.61 9.89 52.90
N ARG A 95 26.29 10.77 53.62
CA ARG A 95 26.79 12.10 53.21
C ARG A 95 27.87 12.08 52.11
N ASP A 96 28.31 10.91 51.65
CA ASP A 96 29.44 10.74 50.72
C ASP A 96 29.03 10.57 49.24
N THR A 97 27.73 10.50 48.93
CA THR A 97 27.22 10.44 47.53
C THR A 97 26.66 11.76 47.02
N MET A 98 26.78 12.84 47.79
CA MET A 98 26.14 14.13 47.49
C MET A 98 26.78 14.85 46.30
N ASP A 99 28.10 14.73 46.09
CA ASP A 99 28.82 15.42 45.00
C ASP A 99 28.69 14.73 43.62
N LEU A 100 28.25 13.47 43.56
CA LEU A 100 28.15 12.70 42.30
C LEU A 100 26.73 12.66 41.71
N MET A 101 25.70 13.02 42.48
CA MET A 101 24.31 13.01 42.01
C MET A 101 23.74 14.41 41.72
N ASP A 102 24.34 15.48 42.24
CA ASP A 102 23.88 16.85 41.96
C ASP A 102 24.08 17.22 40.48
N SER A 103 25.18 16.76 39.86
CA SER A 103 25.47 17.04 38.43
C SER A 103 24.63 16.25 37.42
N LYS A 104 23.85 15.24 37.84
CA LYS A 104 23.21 14.28 36.92
C LYS A 104 21.74 14.59 36.59
N TYR A 105 21.14 15.53 37.28
CA TYR A 105 19.74 15.96 37.10
C TYR A 105 19.60 17.47 36.81
N GLU A 106 20.71 18.20 36.66
CA GLU A 106 20.70 19.61 36.24
C GLU A 106 20.09 19.79 34.84
N ASP A 107 20.27 18.81 33.95
CA ASP A 107 19.95 18.91 32.52
C ASP A 107 18.47 18.68 32.14
N ASP A 108 17.62 18.26 33.07
CA ASP A 108 16.19 18.06 32.74
C ASP A 108 15.54 19.41 32.38
N VAL A 109 15.01 19.50 31.16
CA VAL A 109 14.46 20.74 30.60
C VAL A 109 13.13 20.50 29.91
N ALA A 110 12.17 21.40 30.18
CA ALA A 110 10.98 21.55 29.37
C ALA A 110 11.25 22.59 28.27
N LYS A 111 11.09 22.21 27.00
CA LYS A 111 11.22 23.10 25.85
C LYS A 111 9.86 23.35 25.23
N ILE A 112 9.46 24.62 25.20
CA ILE A 112 8.28 25.09 24.46
C ILE A 112 8.82 25.83 23.23
N PHE A 113 8.54 25.31 22.03
CA PHE A 113 9.10 25.85 20.79
C PHE A 113 8.28 27.00 20.24
N SER A 114 6.96 26.86 20.29
CA SER A 114 6.03 27.85 19.80
C SER A 114 4.73 27.80 20.61
N ILE A 115 4.14 28.97 20.80
CA ILE A 115 2.81 29.14 21.35
C ILE A 115 2.06 30.01 20.35
N ASN A 116 0.97 29.46 19.81
CA ASN A 116 0.09 30.17 18.89
C ASN A 116 -1.29 30.30 19.55
N ILE A 117 -1.81 31.53 19.59
CA ILE A 117 -3.12 31.86 20.16
C ILE A 117 -3.95 32.48 19.04
N THR A 118 -5.11 31.91 18.77
CA THR A 118 -5.99 32.37 17.69
C THR A 118 -7.29 32.99 18.22
N ASN A 119 -7.85 33.90 17.44
CA ASN A 119 -9.12 34.60 17.68
C ASN A 119 -9.23 35.40 18.98
N THR A 120 -8.32 36.37 19.15
CA THR A 120 -8.32 37.31 20.28
C THR A 120 -9.14 38.57 19.97
N VAL A 121 -10.09 38.94 20.85
CA VAL A 121 -11.06 40.04 20.63
C VAL A 121 -10.39 41.40 20.42
N ASP A 122 -9.26 41.67 21.10
CA ASP A 122 -8.49 42.93 20.99
C ASP A 122 -6.97 42.72 20.73
N GLY A 123 -6.57 41.53 20.26
CA GLY A 123 -5.14 41.15 20.20
C GLY A 123 -4.38 41.66 18.97
N GLY A 124 -3.57 42.70 19.17
CA GLY A 124 -2.36 42.94 18.38
C GLY A 124 -1.17 42.12 18.92
N ALA A 125 -0.05 42.11 18.18
CA ALA A 125 1.20 41.49 18.63
C ALA A 125 1.71 42.12 19.94
N GLY A 126 2.37 41.33 20.81
CA GLY A 126 2.88 41.79 22.11
C GLY A 126 3.91 42.93 22.04
N ASN A 127 4.48 43.18 20.86
CA ASN A 127 5.17 44.41 20.46
C ASN A 127 5.01 44.58 18.93
N CYS A 128 4.94 45.83 18.44
CA CYS A 128 5.02 46.09 17.01
C CYS A 128 6.47 45.97 16.54
N LEU A 129 6.80 44.91 15.80
CA LEU A 129 8.07 44.84 15.09
C LEU A 129 7.98 45.72 13.83
N PRO A 130 9.01 46.53 13.53
CA PRO A 130 9.05 47.25 12.27
C PRO A 130 9.17 46.24 11.12
N CYS A 131 8.55 46.53 9.99
CA CYS A 131 8.39 45.58 8.88
C CYS A 131 8.64 46.27 7.55
N HIS A 132 8.95 45.47 6.52
CA HIS A 132 9.09 45.98 5.16
C HIS A 132 7.75 46.51 4.63
N GLN A 133 7.74 47.71 4.04
CA GLN A 133 6.54 48.38 3.51
C GLN A 133 6.77 48.77 2.05
N ASP A 134 5.74 48.65 1.19
CA ASP A 134 5.78 49.23 -0.16
C ASP A 134 5.43 50.71 -0.13
N THR A 135 5.99 51.42 -1.10
CA THR A 135 5.77 52.83 -1.41
C THR A 135 4.31 53.22 -1.70
N ASN A 136 3.42 52.26 -2.00
CA ASN A 136 2.04 52.54 -2.41
C ASN A 136 0.93 51.99 -1.49
N GLU A 137 1.25 51.19 -0.46
CA GLU A 137 0.25 50.61 0.44
C GLU A 137 0.66 50.75 1.92
N ARG A 138 -0.28 51.18 2.78
CA ARG A 138 -0.07 51.21 4.24
C ARG A 138 -0.21 49.79 4.81
N GLY A 139 0.86 48.99 4.76
CA GLY A 139 0.88 47.63 5.31
C GLY A 139 2.27 47.00 5.26
N CYS A 140 2.51 46.01 6.14
CA CYS A 140 3.70 45.17 6.08
C CYS A 140 3.59 44.19 4.91
N ILE A 141 4.67 44.03 4.16
CA ILE A 141 4.71 43.14 3.00
C ILE A 141 5.75 42.05 3.26
N PRO A 142 5.40 40.78 3.02
CA PRO A 142 6.34 39.68 3.19
C PRO A 142 7.54 39.82 2.27
N CYS A 143 8.72 39.46 2.79
CA CYS A 143 9.93 39.43 2.00
C CYS A 143 9.88 38.30 0.95
N PRO A 144 10.53 38.50 -0.22
CA PRO A 144 10.73 37.43 -1.18
C PRO A 144 11.40 36.21 -0.54
N LEU A 145 11.12 35.02 -1.08
CA LEU A 145 11.70 33.77 -0.57
C LEU A 145 13.22 33.86 -0.47
N GLY A 146 13.76 33.36 0.64
CA GLY A 146 15.18 33.38 0.95
C GLY A 146 15.73 34.72 1.43
N GLN A 147 14.85 35.63 1.81
CA GLN A 147 15.19 36.91 2.41
C GLN A 147 14.53 37.07 3.78
N TYR A 148 15.22 37.72 4.70
CA TYR A 148 14.73 38.10 6.03
C TYR A 148 14.61 39.62 6.13
N ILE A 149 13.80 40.11 7.06
CA ILE A 149 13.65 41.53 7.36
C ILE A 149 14.82 41.98 8.23
N ASP A 150 15.65 42.90 7.73
CA ASP A 150 16.75 43.46 8.51
C ASP A 150 16.20 44.36 9.64
N PRO A 151 16.62 44.13 10.90
CA PRO A 151 16.08 44.84 12.05
C PRO A 151 16.43 46.33 12.10
N ASN A 152 17.46 46.77 11.35
CA ASN A 152 17.90 48.16 11.37
C ASN A 152 17.33 48.95 10.18
N SER A 153 17.28 48.34 8.99
CA SER A 153 16.83 49.02 7.77
C SER A 153 15.39 48.71 7.37
N THR A 154 14.76 47.67 7.94
CA THR A 154 13.45 47.13 7.51
C THR A 154 13.39 46.70 6.05
N GLU A 155 14.55 46.54 5.40
CA GLU A 155 14.67 46.03 4.05
C GLU A 155 14.76 44.50 4.07
N CYS A 156 14.36 43.87 2.97
CA CYS A 156 14.53 42.44 2.78
C CYS A 156 15.98 42.13 2.37
N VAL A 157 16.69 41.35 3.17
CA VAL A 157 18.08 40.97 2.97
C VAL A 157 18.18 39.48 2.71
N GLN A 158 18.96 39.08 1.69
CA GLN A 158 19.23 37.68 1.37
C GLN A 158 19.94 36.96 2.51
N CYS A 159 19.52 35.72 2.80
CA CYS A 159 20.26 34.84 3.69
C CYS A 159 21.68 34.56 3.15
N PRO A 160 22.69 34.43 4.04
CA PRO A 160 24.05 34.05 3.65
C PRO A 160 24.11 32.73 2.85
N PRO A 161 25.18 32.49 2.06
CA PRO A 161 25.39 31.21 1.38
C PRO A 161 25.30 30.03 2.35
N ASP A 162 24.77 28.92 1.85
CA ASP A 162 24.55 27.68 2.62
C ASP A 162 23.57 27.82 3.79
N THR A 163 22.73 28.87 3.80
CA THR A 163 21.64 29.04 4.76
C THR A 163 20.31 29.34 4.05
N THR A 164 19.18 29.02 4.70
CA THR A 164 17.85 29.23 4.14
C THR A 164 16.85 29.80 5.14
N VAL A 165 15.87 30.56 4.64
CA VAL A 165 14.71 31.02 5.43
C VAL A 165 13.41 30.77 4.65
N SER A 166 12.45 30.12 5.31
CA SER A 166 11.15 29.76 4.70
C SER A 166 9.99 30.63 5.16
N ASP A 167 10.16 31.35 6.28
CA ASP A 167 9.14 32.26 6.81
C ASP A 167 9.22 33.62 6.08
N PRO A 168 8.18 34.05 5.35
CA PRO A 168 8.16 35.32 4.61
C PRO A 168 8.19 36.56 5.52
N MET A 169 7.95 36.40 6.82
CA MET A 169 7.97 37.46 7.83
C MET A 169 9.12 37.28 8.84
N ALA A 170 10.12 36.47 8.49
CA ALA A 170 11.31 36.25 9.29
C ALA A 170 12.05 37.56 9.60
N TYR A 171 12.42 37.74 10.86
CA TYR A 171 13.09 38.95 11.35
C TYR A 171 14.52 38.60 11.80
N GLY A 172 15.51 39.35 11.33
CA GLY A 172 16.92 39.14 11.68
C GLY A 172 17.60 37.95 11.00
N ILE A 173 18.95 38.00 10.98
CA ILE A 173 19.82 37.01 10.33
C ILE A 173 19.79 35.64 11.01
N GLU A 174 19.46 35.61 12.31
CA GLU A 174 19.25 34.41 13.11
C GLU A 174 18.11 33.53 12.58
N SER A 175 17.23 34.09 11.76
CA SER A 175 16.17 33.34 11.07
C SER A 175 16.71 32.47 9.92
N CYS A 176 17.94 32.70 9.45
CA CYS A 176 18.59 31.89 8.41
C CYS A 176 19.16 30.60 9.00
N GLN A 177 18.61 29.45 8.60
CA GLN A 177 19.05 28.14 9.07
C GLN A 177 20.08 27.51 8.12
N PRO A 178 21.17 26.89 8.62
CA PRO A 178 22.16 26.26 7.76
C PRO A 178 21.61 25.05 7.02
N CYS A 179 22.04 24.87 5.77
CA CYS A 179 21.79 23.68 4.99
C CYS A 179 22.46 22.46 5.63
N GLY A 180 21.82 21.29 5.53
CA GLY A 180 22.38 20.03 6.01
C GLY A 180 23.68 19.64 5.31
N PRO A 181 24.46 18.67 5.85
CA PRO A 181 25.74 18.25 5.28
C PRO A 181 25.65 17.90 3.79
N GLY A 182 26.52 18.49 2.96
CA GLY A 182 26.56 18.23 1.51
C GLY A 182 25.48 18.95 0.68
N LEU A 183 24.71 19.84 1.31
CA LEU A 183 23.76 20.73 0.66
C LEU A 183 24.31 22.16 0.64
N LYS A 184 23.99 22.89 -0.43
CA LYS A 184 24.36 24.28 -0.64
C LYS A 184 23.15 25.11 -1.03
N SER A 185 23.07 26.32 -0.50
CA SER A 185 22.06 27.29 -0.91
C SER A 185 22.76 28.54 -1.46
N VAL A 186 22.30 28.99 -2.61
CA VAL A 186 22.80 30.20 -3.29
C VAL A 186 21.71 31.27 -3.35
N ASP A 187 20.43 30.86 -3.31
CA ASP A 187 19.27 31.73 -3.38
C ASP A 187 18.70 32.09 -2.00
N GLY A 188 19.22 31.49 -0.92
CA GLY A 188 18.73 31.65 0.44
C GLY A 188 17.37 30.98 0.69
N ALA A 189 16.76 30.37 -0.32
CA ALA A 189 15.41 29.82 -0.27
C ALA A 189 15.41 28.29 -0.26
N THR A 190 16.34 27.69 -1.01
CA THR A 190 16.39 26.23 -1.17
C THR A 190 17.80 25.68 -0.95
N CYS A 191 17.89 24.58 -0.21
CA CYS A 191 19.11 23.79 -0.12
C CYS A 191 19.16 22.79 -1.28
N SER A 192 20.22 22.84 -2.06
CA SER A 192 20.42 22.02 -3.26
C SER A 192 21.73 21.22 -3.16
N THR A 193 21.80 20.04 -3.75
CA THR A 193 23.05 19.25 -3.82
C THR A 193 23.63 19.29 -5.23
N THR A 194 24.96 19.27 -5.34
CA THR A 194 25.66 19.04 -6.61
C THR A 194 25.86 17.55 -6.93
N CYS A 195 25.27 16.64 -6.12
CA CYS A 195 25.48 15.18 -6.17
C CYS A 195 26.96 14.77 -6.07
N ILE A 196 27.79 15.68 -5.53
CA ILE A 196 29.21 15.51 -5.28
C ILE A 196 29.41 15.81 -3.81
N PHE A 197 29.70 14.77 -3.03
CA PHE A 197 29.85 14.87 -1.58
C PHE A 197 31.31 14.68 -1.21
N ASN A 198 31.81 15.49 -0.28
CA ASN A 198 33.12 15.30 0.32
C ASN A 198 32.92 14.83 1.76
N VAL A 199 33.31 13.60 2.05
CA VAL A 199 33.28 13.00 3.38
C VAL A 199 34.68 12.51 3.66
N ASP A 200 35.34 13.02 4.70
CA ASP A 200 36.69 12.60 5.12
C ASP A 200 37.72 12.59 3.98
N ASP A 201 37.83 13.70 3.22
CA ASP A 201 38.69 13.86 2.04
C ASP A 201 38.41 12.92 0.85
N MET A 202 37.29 12.19 0.88
CA MET A 202 36.83 11.34 -0.21
C MET A 202 35.68 12.00 -0.98
N VAL A 203 35.87 12.17 -2.29
CA VAL A 203 34.87 12.76 -3.20
C VAL A 203 34.00 11.66 -3.82
N TYR A 204 32.71 11.65 -3.47
CA TYR A 204 31.71 10.74 -4.02
C TYR A 204 30.92 11.44 -5.13
N ASP A 205 31.09 11.00 -6.38
CA ASP A 205 30.33 11.48 -7.55
C ASP A 205 29.14 10.56 -7.84
N LEU A 206 27.96 10.96 -7.39
CA LEU A 206 26.72 10.18 -7.51
C LEU A 206 25.96 10.47 -8.81
N ARG A 207 26.49 11.32 -9.71
CA ARG A 207 25.82 11.70 -10.99
C ARG A 207 25.62 10.52 -11.96
N LYS A 208 26.24 9.36 -11.70
CA LYS A 208 26.23 8.18 -12.58
C LYS A 208 25.18 7.11 -12.22
N LEU A 209 24.28 7.37 -11.26
CA LEU A 209 23.23 6.43 -10.88
C LEU A 209 21.86 6.83 -11.49
N ALA A 210 21.22 5.86 -12.18
CA ALA A 210 19.86 5.83 -12.78
C ALA A 210 19.66 6.37 -14.24
N ARG A 211 18.92 5.59 -15.05
CA ARG A 211 18.44 5.94 -16.41
C ARG A 211 16.92 6.12 -16.39
N LEU A 212 16.36 6.96 -17.28
CA LEU A 212 14.90 7.20 -17.43
C LEU A 212 14.03 5.93 -17.59
N SER A 213 14.62 4.78 -17.90
CA SER A 213 13.95 3.47 -17.96
C SER A 213 13.45 2.93 -16.62
N ASP A 214 13.86 3.53 -15.50
CA ASP A 214 13.69 2.96 -14.17
C ASP A 214 12.38 3.41 -13.48
N PHE A 215 11.59 4.25 -14.15
CA PHE A 215 10.29 4.75 -13.69
C PHE A 215 9.12 4.14 -14.48
N ARG A 216 7.95 4.07 -13.86
CA ARG A 216 6.66 3.75 -14.47
C ARG A 216 5.64 4.83 -14.10
N TYR A 217 4.62 5.04 -14.93
CA TYR A 217 3.52 5.94 -14.55
C TYR A 217 2.50 5.23 -13.68
N GLU A 218 1.97 5.93 -12.68
CA GLU A 218 0.82 5.55 -11.88
C GLU A 218 -0.15 6.74 -11.77
N LEU A 219 -1.40 6.46 -11.40
CA LEU A 219 -2.45 7.46 -11.22
C LEU A 219 -2.82 7.53 -9.75
N THR A 220 -2.95 8.75 -9.22
CA THR A 220 -3.43 8.97 -7.86
C THR A 220 -4.93 8.71 -7.75
N GLU A 221 -5.41 8.66 -6.51
CA GLU A 221 -6.84 8.76 -6.20
C GLU A 221 -7.42 10.09 -6.73
N CYS A 222 -8.74 10.11 -6.94
CA CYS A 222 -9.43 11.33 -7.34
C CYS A 222 -9.46 12.32 -6.17
N ASP A 223 -9.18 13.58 -6.46
CA ASP A 223 -9.33 14.68 -5.51
C ASP A 223 -10.78 15.19 -5.43
N GLU A 224 -11.04 16.08 -4.46
CA GLU A 224 -12.36 16.69 -4.24
C GLU A 224 -12.83 17.54 -5.44
N GLU A 225 -11.90 18.03 -6.25
CA GLU A 225 -12.14 18.77 -7.49
C GLU A 225 -12.42 17.85 -8.70
N LYS A 226 -12.42 16.53 -8.49
CA LYS A 226 -12.69 15.48 -9.49
C LYS A 226 -11.64 15.38 -10.60
N GLY A 227 -10.42 15.77 -10.30
CA GLY A 227 -9.25 15.41 -11.09
C GLY A 227 -8.43 14.34 -10.37
N ARG A 228 -7.43 13.80 -11.08
CA ARG A 228 -6.37 12.99 -10.48
C ARG A 228 -5.05 13.29 -11.15
N TRP A 229 -3.96 12.84 -10.55
CA TRP A 229 -2.61 13.10 -11.05
C TRP A 229 -1.99 11.85 -11.64
N ARG A 230 -1.42 11.96 -12.85
CA ARG A 230 -0.48 10.98 -13.37
C ARG A 230 0.92 11.33 -12.86
N VAL A 231 1.51 10.42 -12.11
CA VAL A 231 2.84 10.58 -11.49
C VAL A 231 3.79 9.47 -11.95
N GLN A 232 5.10 9.75 -11.98
CA GLN A 232 6.11 8.71 -12.20
C GLN A 232 6.53 8.11 -10.86
N VAL A 233 6.46 6.79 -10.73
CA VAL A 233 6.94 6.04 -9.57
C VAL A 233 8.09 5.11 -9.97
N PRO A 234 9.08 4.90 -9.10
CA PRO A 234 10.17 3.97 -9.37
C PRO A 234 9.65 2.54 -9.55
N LYS A 235 10.22 1.79 -10.52
CA LYS A 235 9.86 0.37 -10.71
C LYS A 235 10.24 -0.49 -9.52
N THR A 236 11.32 -0.14 -8.83
CA THR A 236 11.88 -0.89 -7.71
C THR A 236 11.65 -0.12 -6.40
N PRO A 237 10.90 -0.68 -5.43
CA PRO A 237 10.68 -0.05 -4.13
C PRO A 237 12.00 0.23 -3.40
N GLY A 238 12.11 1.38 -2.75
CA GLY A 238 13.32 1.78 -1.99
C GLY A 238 14.48 2.33 -2.83
N THR A 239 14.28 2.51 -4.15
CA THR A 239 15.27 3.18 -5.00
C THR A 239 14.97 4.67 -5.03
N CYS A 240 15.73 5.46 -4.27
CA CYS A 240 15.69 6.91 -4.40
C CYS A 240 16.42 7.31 -5.68
N SER A 241 15.79 8.16 -6.50
CA SER A 241 16.40 8.73 -7.70
C SER A 241 16.26 10.23 -7.64
N ASP A 242 17.36 10.94 -7.88
CA ASP A 242 17.43 12.41 -7.82
C ASP A 242 16.94 13.08 -9.13
N GLN A 243 16.46 12.31 -10.12
CA GLN A 243 15.72 12.88 -11.23
C GLN A 243 14.36 13.37 -10.73
N ARG A 244 14.05 14.64 -11.00
CA ARG A 244 12.69 15.16 -10.86
C ARG A 244 11.77 14.23 -11.65
N PRO A 245 10.81 13.53 -11.01
CA PRO A 245 9.79 12.78 -11.73
C PRO A 245 9.21 13.68 -12.83
N GLY A 246 9.00 13.13 -14.03
CA GLY A 246 8.36 13.88 -15.11
C GLY A 246 7.12 14.61 -14.59
N LEU A 247 6.88 15.84 -15.07
CA LEU A 247 5.84 16.72 -14.54
C LEU A 247 4.52 15.97 -14.36
N ALA A 248 4.00 16.01 -13.13
CA ALA A 248 2.71 15.43 -12.82
C ALA A 248 1.66 16.06 -13.73
N THR A 249 0.91 15.23 -14.44
CA THR A 249 -0.11 15.69 -15.38
C THR A 249 -1.47 15.54 -14.72
N ARG A 250 -2.23 16.64 -14.58
CA ARG A 250 -3.62 16.59 -14.12
C ARG A 250 -4.46 15.90 -15.19
N VAL A 251 -5.27 14.94 -14.78
CA VAL A 251 -6.20 14.20 -15.63
C VAL A 251 -7.60 14.43 -15.06
N ASP A 252 -8.39 15.25 -15.75
CA ASP A 252 -9.74 15.65 -15.32
C ASP A 252 -10.78 14.67 -15.85
N ASN A 253 -10.74 13.44 -15.35
CA ASN A 253 -11.60 12.35 -15.79
C ASN A 253 -12.48 11.75 -14.69
N CYS A 254 -12.55 12.32 -13.48
CA CYS A 254 -13.48 11.84 -12.47
C CYS A 254 -14.81 12.62 -12.64
N SER A 255 -15.93 11.95 -12.96
CA SER A 255 -17.23 12.62 -13.16
C SER A 255 -18.29 12.15 -12.15
N HIS A 256 -19.26 13.05 -11.86
CA HIS A 256 -20.25 12.99 -10.78
C HIS A 256 -21.31 11.87 -10.84
N VAL A 257 -21.25 10.97 -11.81
CA VAL A 257 -22.22 9.88 -11.97
C VAL A 257 -21.46 8.57 -12.06
N SER A 258 -20.83 8.15 -10.97
CA SER A 258 -20.14 6.87 -10.77
C SER A 258 -19.21 6.34 -11.88
N HIS A 259 -19.02 6.93 -13.07
CA HIS A 259 -18.24 6.39 -14.17
C HIS A 259 -17.88 7.50 -15.19
N SER A 260 -16.73 8.12 -15.01
CA SER A 260 -15.85 8.51 -16.12
C SER A 260 -14.47 7.88 -15.91
N GLU A 261 -14.48 6.68 -15.36
CA GLU A 261 -13.26 5.95 -15.09
C GLU A 261 -12.70 5.46 -16.41
N ILE A 262 -11.45 5.86 -16.69
CA ILE A 262 -10.63 5.30 -17.75
C ILE A 262 -10.79 3.79 -17.70
N SER A 263 -11.53 3.25 -18.66
CA SER A 263 -11.84 1.83 -18.82
C SER A 263 -11.82 1.58 -20.31
N CYS A 264 -10.94 0.68 -20.73
CA CYS A 264 -10.79 0.36 -22.13
C CYS A 264 -11.73 -0.77 -22.51
N GLU A 265 -12.14 -0.79 -23.78
CA GLU A 265 -12.90 -1.93 -24.30
C GLU A 265 -12.05 -3.21 -24.20
N PRO A 266 -12.69 -4.38 -24.02
CA PRO A 266 -11.99 -5.65 -24.08
C PRO A 266 -11.17 -5.79 -25.37
N GLY A 267 -9.95 -6.28 -25.26
CA GLY A 267 -8.97 -6.28 -26.35
C GLY A 267 -8.11 -5.03 -26.44
N SER A 268 -8.33 -4.04 -25.55
CA SER A 268 -7.51 -2.84 -25.43
C SER A 268 -7.01 -2.65 -23.99
N TYR A 269 -5.92 -1.91 -23.83
CA TYR A 269 -5.36 -1.51 -22.55
C TYR A 269 -5.20 0.01 -22.51
N PHE A 270 -5.15 0.59 -21.32
CA PHE A 270 -4.94 2.02 -21.17
C PHE A 270 -3.45 2.32 -21.11
N ASN A 271 -2.94 3.01 -22.13
CA ASN A 271 -1.55 3.45 -22.14
C ASN A 271 -1.42 4.73 -21.29
N LEU A 272 -0.70 4.62 -20.17
CA LEU A 272 -0.48 5.72 -19.22
C LEU A 272 0.45 6.81 -19.77
N GLU A 273 1.27 6.52 -20.78
CA GLU A 273 2.15 7.50 -21.43
C GLU A 273 1.35 8.44 -22.34
N GLU A 274 0.44 7.87 -23.14
CA GLU A 274 -0.41 8.61 -24.09
C GLU A 274 -1.77 9.03 -23.53
N LEU A 275 -2.14 8.52 -22.34
CA LEU A 275 -3.45 8.70 -21.72
C LEU A 275 -4.61 8.27 -22.63
N ALA A 276 -4.41 7.20 -23.41
CA ALA A 276 -5.37 6.70 -24.39
C ALA A 276 -5.47 5.16 -24.39
N CYS A 277 -6.62 4.64 -24.80
CA CYS A 277 -6.81 3.20 -24.99
C CYS A 277 -6.15 2.72 -26.29
N GLN A 278 -5.24 1.76 -26.17
CA GLN A 278 -4.56 1.14 -27.31
C GLN A 278 -4.97 -0.33 -27.45
N LYS A 279 -5.13 -0.80 -28.69
CA LYS A 279 -5.46 -2.21 -28.95
C LYS A 279 -4.28 -3.10 -28.61
N CYS A 280 -4.58 -4.28 -28.06
CA CYS A 280 -3.57 -5.30 -27.83
C CYS A 280 -2.97 -5.79 -29.15
N GLN A 281 -1.65 -5.98 -29.16
CA GLN A 281 -0.95 -6.57 -30.29
C GLN A 281 -1.27 -8.07 -30.39
N ALA A 282 -1.08 -8.64 -31.58
CA ALA A 282 -1.28 -10.08 -31.77
C ALA A 282 -0.34 -10.88 -30.83
N GLY A 283 -0.85 -11.96 -30.26
CA GLY A 283 -0.16 -12.72 -29.21
C GLY A 283 -0.37 -12.20 -27.79
N THR A 284 -1.10 -11.09 -27.61
CA THR A 284 -1.52 -10.57 -26.30
C THR A 284 -3.04 -10.40 -26.22
N TYR A 285 -3.58 -10.28 -25.01
CA TYR A 285 -5.01 -10.05 -24.77
C TYR A 285 -5.24 -9.11 -23.58
N SER A 286 -6.44 -8.53 -23.51
CA SER A 286 -6.88 -7.72 -22.37
C SER A 286 -8.38 -7.88 -22.17
N LEU A 287 -8.82 -7.96 -20.91
CA LEU A 287 -10.24 -7.98 -20.57
C LEU A 287 -10.88 -6.58 -20.52
N GLY A 288 -10.11 -5.51 -20.75
CA GLY A 288 -10.58 -4.10 -20.75
C GLY A 288 -10.71 -3.48 -19.36
N GLY A 289 -10.86 -4.31 -18.32
CA GLY A 289 -10.95 -3.90 -16.92
C GLY A 289 -11.27 -5.11 -16.05
N GLY A 290 -10.52 -6.19 -16.25
CA GLY A 290 -10.68 -7.48 -15.59
C GLY A 290 -9.32 -8.17 -15.51
N ALA A 291 -9.17 -9.13 -14.60
CA ALA A 291 -7.93 -9.88 -14.42
C ALA A 291 -8.17 -11.36 -14.73
N LEU A 292 -7.26 -11.99 -15.49
CA LEU A 292 -7.25 -13.43 -15.72
C LEU A 292 -5.88 -13.99 -15.34
N PHE A 293 -5.88 -14.89 -14.37
CA PHE A 293 -4.72 -15.63 -13.90
C PHE A 293 -4.90 -17.09 -14.30
N ASP A 294 -4.24 -17.52 -15.38
CA ASP A 294 -4.30 -18.88 -15.93
C ASP A 294 -2.92 -19.47 -16.20
N THR A 295 -1.87 -18.79 -15.74
CA THR A 295 -0.47 -19.19 -15.82
C THR A 295 0.18 -19.06 -14.44
N TRP A 296 0.81 -20.14 -13.99
CA TRP A 296 1.36 -20.29 -12.65
C TRP A 296 2.81 -20.75 -12.72
N ASP A 297 3.63 -20.10 -13.57
CA ASP A 297 5.09 -20.29 -13.59
C ASP A 297 5.72 -19.76 -12.28
N LYS A 298 5.23 -18.59 -11.85
CA LYS A 298 5.50 -17.94 -10.57
C LYS A 298 4.18 -17.41 -10.03
N LEU A 299 4.12 -17.13 -8.73
CA LEU A 299 2.96 -16.48 -8.14
C LEU A 299 2.82 -15.06 -8.73
N PRO A 300 1.69 -14.69 -9.36
CA PRO A 300 1.51 -13.36 -9.93
C PRO A 300 1.57 -12.26 -8.86
N GLU A 301 1.92 -11.03 -9.27
CA GLU A 301 1.93 -9.88 -8.36
C GLU A 301 0.54 -9.65 -7.74
N GLY A 302 0.52 -9.25 -6.47
CA GLY A 302 -0.70 -9.06 -5.68
C GLY A 302 -1.22 -10.33 -4.99
N PHE A 303 -0.77 -11.52 -5.40
CA PHE A 303 -1.03 -12.75 -4.64
C PHE A 303 0.03 -12.95 -3.56
N TYR A 304 -0.41 -13.38 -2.38
CA TYR A 304 0.48 -13.85 -1.33
C TYR A 304 -0.11 -15.09 -0.66
N THR A 305 0.77 -15.93 -0.10
CA THR A 305 0.37 -17.13 0.62
C THR A 305 0.80 -17.04 2.08
N GLN A 306 -0.12 -17.41 2.97
CA GLN A 306 0.11 -17.52 4.41
C GLN A 306 -0.11 -18.98 4.83
N PHE A 307 0.64 -19.43 5.82
CA PHE A 307 0.50 -20.76 6.37
C PHE A 307 0.65 -20.71 7.90
N GLU A 308 -0.22 -21.42 8.59
CA GLU A 308 -0.28 -21.42 10.05
C GLU A 308 -0.56 -22.83 10.57
N SER A 309 -0.03 -23.15 11.76
CA SER A 309 -0.39 -24.40 12.44
C SER A 309 -1.85 -24.33 12.88
N PHE A 310 -2.66 -25.30 12.48
CA PHE A 310 -4.07 -25.33 12.89
C PHE A 310 -4.20 -26.00 14.27
N ARG A 311 -4.58 -25.24 15.30
CA ARG A 311 -4.92 -25.77 16.63
C ARG A 311 -6.45 -25.87 16.76
N SER A 312 -6.97 -27.08 16.77
CA SER A 312 -8.41 -27.33 16.95
C SER A 312 -8.69 -28.32 18.07
N SER A 313 -9.70 -28.00 18.88
CA SER A 313 -10.25 -28.85 19.95
C SER A 313 -10.81 -30.19 19.45
N PHE A 314 -11.03 -30.31 18.13
CA PHE A 314 -11.56 -31.50 17.47
C PHE A 314 -10.44 -32.44 16.96
N SER A 315 -9.17 -32.03 16.98
CA SER A 315 -8.07 -32.92 16.62
C SER A 315 -7.69 -33.79 17.83
N SER A 316 -7.68 -35.11 17.65
CA SER A 316 -7.23 -36.10 18.64
C SER A 316 -5.76 -35.94 19.06
N SER A 317 -5.03 -35.02 18.41
CA SER A 317 -3.58 -34.81 18.53
C SER A 317 -3.21 -33.61 19.41
N GLY A 318 -4.15 -33.02 20.15
CA GLY A 318 -3.94 -31.90 21.09
C GLY A 318 -2.96 -32.15 22.25
N ARG A 319 -2.12 -33.18 22.20
CA ARG A 319 -1.05 -33.46 23.18
C ARG A 319 0.37 -33.49 22.60
N TYR A 320 0.57 -33.37 21.28
CA TYR A 320 1.92 -33.49 20.66
C TYR A 320 2.19 -32.49 19.52
N ALA A 321 1.78 -31.23 19.64
CA ALA A 321 2.08 -30.21 18.63
C ALA A 321 3.01 -29.11 19.18
N ASN A 322 4.21 -29.51 19.63
CA ASN A 322 5.35 -28.61 19.63
C ASN A 322 6.15 -28.93 18.36
N ASP A 323 6.24 -27.94 17.45
CA ASP A 323 6.95 -27.92 16.16
C ASP A 323 6.41 -28.76 14.96
N VAL A 324 5.25 -28.37 14.42
CA VAL A 324 4.91 -28.73 13.02
C VAL A 324 5.43 -27.64 12.08
N ASN A 325 6.44 -27.97 11.25
CA ASN A 325 6.96 -27.04 10.25
C ASN A 325 5.96 -26.89 9.08
N CYS A 326 5.29 -25.73 9.03
CA CYS A 326 4.26 -25.43 8.04
C CYS A 326 4.78 -24.82 6.72
N SER A 327 6.09 -24.58 6.58
CA SER A 327 6.65 -23.84 5.44
C SER A 327 6.46 -24.51 4.07
N ARG A 328 6.07 -25.80 4.02
CA ARG A 328 5.85 -26.57 2.78
C ARG A 328 4.38 -26.75 2.41
N TYR A 329 3.45 -26.22 3.21
CA TYR A 329 2.00 -26.42 3.00
C TYR A 329 1.33 -25.22 2.33
N GLY A 330 2.05 -24.11 2.11
CA GLY A 330 1.55 -22.94 1.38
C GLY A 330 1.12 -23.26 -0.05
N TRP A 331 0.39 -22.34 -0.66
CA TRP A 331 -0.01 -22.47 -2.06
C TRP A 331 1.19 -22.27 -2.99
N GLU A 332 1.50 -23.28 -3.79
CA GLU A 332 2.67 -23.28 -4.68
C GLU A 332 2.29 -23.36 -6.16
N PRO A 333 2.93 -22.55 -7.03
CA PRO A 333 2.79 -22.66 -8.47
C PRO A 333 3.34 -23.99 -8.99
N ARG A 334 2.61 -24.64 -9.92
CA ARG A 334 2.99 -25.89 -10.58
C ARG A 334 2.90 -25.79 -12.11
N GLY A 335 3.09 -24.59 -12.66
CA GLY A 335 3.02 -24.31 -14.10
C GLY A 335 1.59 -24.04 -14.56
N ASP A 336 0.80 -25.09 -14.79
CA ASP A 336 -0.56 -24.98 -15.35
C ASP A 336 -1.65 -24.73 -14.28
N PHE A 337 -1.30 -24.86 -13.00
CA PHE A 337 -2.19 -24.67 -11.86
C PHE A 337 -1.38 -24.29 -10.62
N ILE A 338 -2.06 -23.74 -9.62
CA ILE A 338 -1.53 -23.57 -8.26
C ILE A 338 -2.11 -24.67 -7.36
N ALA A 339 -1.30 -25.20 -6.45
CA ALA A 339 -1.67 -26.33 -5.61
C ALA A 339 -1.45 -26.03 -4.13
N SER A 340 -2.40 -26.45 -3.29
CA SER A 340 -2.21 -26.62 -1.85
C SER A 340 -2.21 -28.10 -1.52
N LEU A 341 -1.17 -28.57 -0.83
CA LEU A 341 -0.98 -30.00 -0.57
C LEU A 341 -2.04 -30.60 0.37
N GLY A 342 -2.69 -29.78 1.20
CA GLY A 342 -3.46 -30.30 2.33
C GLY A 342 -2.55 -30.96 3.37
N GLY A 343 -2.90 -30.82 4.65
CA GLY A 343 -2.07 -31.35 5.74
C GLY A 343 -2.41 -30.69 7.08
N PRO A 344 -1.60 -30.88 8.13
CA PRO A 344 -1.89 -30.40 9.48
C PRO A 344 -1.85 -28.86 9.61
N CYS A 345 -1.41 -28.16 8.56
CA CYS A 345 -1.32 -26.73 8.52
C CYS A 345 -2.47 -26.14 7.70
N THR A 346 -2.92 -24.97 8.13
CA THR A 346 -3.80 -24.13 7.33
C THR A 346 -2.97 -23.39 6.30
N ALA A 347 -3.40 -23.40 5.04
CA ALA A 347 -2.77 -22.62 3.98
C ALA A 347 -3.80 -21.73 3.30
N THR A 348 -3.50 -20.43 3.28
CA THR A 348 -4.36 -19.38 2.72
C THR A 348 -3.65 -18.72 1.55
N LEU A 349 -4.33 -18.61 0.42
CA LEU A 349 -3.94 -17.78 -0.72
C LEU A 349 -4.82 -16.54 -0.68
N THR A 350 -4.22 -15.36 -0.72
CA THR A 350 -4.96 -14.09 -0.67
C THR A 350 -4.65 -13.21 -1.87
N TYR A 351 -5.68 -12.56 -2.39
CA TYR A 351 -5.59 -11.57 -3.46
C TYR A 351 -6.54 -10.41 -3.17
N THR A 352 -6.03 -9.19 -3.23
CA THR A 352 -6.81 -7.96 -3.02
C THR A 352 -7.09 -7.30 -4.36
N VAL A 353 -8.36 -7.01 -4.63
CA VAL A 353 -8.79 -6.35 -5.86
C VAL A 353 -9.72 -5.18 -5.55
N HIS A 354 -9.51 -4.05 -6.20
CA HIS A 354 -10.43 -2.91 -6.13
C HIS A 354 -11.37 -2.95 -7.35
N LEU A 355 -12.67 -3.08 -7.09
CA LEU A 355 -13.70 -3.15 -8.11
C LEU A 355 -14.45 -1.83 -8.22
N VAL A 356 -14.36 -1.21 -9.38
CA VAL A 356 -15.10 -0.02 -9.78
C VAL A 356 -16.61 -0.29 -9.87
N LYS A 357 -16.98 -1.39 -10.53
CA LYS A 357 -18.36 -1.86 -10.64
C LYS A 357 -18.49 -3.21 -9.96
N PRO A 358 -19.68 -3.58 -9.46
CA PRO A 358 -19.96 -4.94 -9.06
C PRO A 358 -19.52 -5.92 -10.16
N GLY A 359 -18.84 -6.98 -9.75
CA GLY A 359 -18.15 -7.91 -10.63
C GLY A 359 -18.49 -9.35 -10.29
N ASN A 360 -17.94 -10.26 -11.09
CA ASN A 360 -17.94 -11.68 -10.80
C ASN A 360 -16.50 -12.17 -10.75
N LEU A 361 -16.16 -12.82 -9.63
CA LEU A 361 -15.03 -13.72 -9.53
C LEU A 361 -15.44 -15.09 -10.07
N SER A 362 -14.58 -15.70 -10.87
CA SER A 362 -14.77 -17.02 -11.45
C SER A 362 -13.47 -17.79 -11.34
N TYR A 363 -13.43 -18.88 -10.59
CA TYR A 363 -12.24 -19.73 -10.54
C TYR A 363 -12.54 -21.19 -10.87
N VAL A 364 -11.59 -21.85 -11.52
CA VAL A 364 -11.68 -23.26 -11.91
C VAL A 364 -10.78 -24.07 -11.00
N TYR A 365 -11.35 -25.04 -10.29
CA TYR A 365 -10.66 -25.81 -9.26
C TYR A 365 -10.90 -27.32 -9.39
N GLN A 366 -10.06 -28.07 -8.69
CA GLN A 366 -10.18 -29.49 -8.47
C GLN A 366 -9.91 -29.78 -6.99
N HIS A 367 -10.88 -30.38 -6.31
CA HIS A 367 -10.85 -30.72 -4.89
C HIS A 367 -11.27 -32.18 -4.74
N THR A 368 -10.32 -33.11 -4.65
CA THR A 368 -10.63 -34.55 -4.67
C THR A 368 -10.74 -35.19 -3.30
N ASP A 369 -10.16 -34.55 -2.29
CA ASP A 369 -10.04 -35.11 -0.95
C ASP A 369 -11.08 -34.51 -0.02
N LYS A 370 -11.90 -35.35 0.62
CA LYS A 370 -12.92 -34.89 1.57
C LYS A 370 -12.32 -34.54 2.93
N ASP A 371 -11.11 -35.00 3.23
CA ASP A 371 -10.41 -34.78 4.50
C ASP A 371 -9.62 -33.46 4.49
N VAL A 372 -9.55 -32.80 3.32
CA VAL A 372 -9.08 -31.43 3.17
C VAL A 372 -10.29 -30.53 3.04
N ILE A 373 -10.48 -29.65 4.02
CA ILE A 373 -11.46 -28.58 3.95
C ILE A 373 -10.93 -27.54 2.95
N PHE A 374 -11.72 -27.25 1.92
CA PHE A 374 -11.49 -26.13 1.01
C PHE A 374 -12.53 -25.06 1.29
N ASP A 375 -12.07 -23.89 1.74
CA ASP A 375 -12.89 -22.74 2.13
C ASP A 375 -12.55 -21.56 1.22
N PHE A 376 -13.58 -20.89 0.71
CA PHE A 376 -13.43 -19.66 -0.03
C PHE A 376 -14.17 -18.53 0.68
N GLU A 377 -13.46 -17.44 0.94
CA GLU A 377 -14.01 -16.27 1.60
C GLU A 377 -13.70 -15.00 0.78
N ALA A 378 -14.68 -14.12 0.66
CA ALA A 378 -14.53 -12.81 0.06
C ALA A 378 -15.03 -11.76 1.06
N GLN A 379 -14.20 -10.78 1.40
CA GLN A 379 -14.49 -9.72 2.37
C GLN A 379 -14.37 -8.34 1.72
N ASN A 380 -15.21 -7.39 2.13
CA ASN A 380 -15.09 -5.99 1.72
C ASN A 380 -14.21 -5.18 2.69
N GLU A 381 -14.08 -3.87 2.45
CA GLU A 381 -13.37 -2.90 3.32
C GLU A 381 -13.86 -2.87 4.77
N GLN A 382 -15.10 -3.29 5.02
CA GLN A 382 -15.70 -3.36 6.34
C GLN A 382 -15.59 -4.76 6.98
N CYS A 383 -14.75 -5.64 6.43
CA CYS A 383 -14.58 -7.05 6.85
C CYS A 383 -15.89 -7.86 6.81
N GLN A 384 -16.88 -7.43 6.03
CA GLN A 384 -18.14 -8.14 5.85
C GLN A 384 -18.03 -9.12 4.70
N SER A 385 -18.56 -10.33 4.89
CA SER A 385 -18.59 -11.36 3.85
C SER A 385 -19.43 -10.87 2.65
N VAL A 386 -18.84 -10.93 1.45
CA VAL A 386 -19.42 -10.39 0.20
C VAL A 386 -20.43 -11.36 -0.45
N GLY A 387 -20.47 -12.63 -0.02
CA GLY A 387 -21.38 -13.65 -0.54
C GLY A 387 -22.56 -13.99 0.38
N ASP A 388 -23.76 -14.05 -0.19
CA ASP A 388 -25.03 -14.30 0.52
C ASP A 388 -25.35 -15.79 0.78
N SER A 389 -24.48 -16.75 0.44
CA SER A 389 -24.82 -18.19 0.52
C SER A 389 -23.74 -19.07 1.14
N LYS A 390 -24.16 -19.94 2.07
CA LYS A 390 -23.31 -21.02 2.66
C LYS A 390 -22.74 -21.97 1.60
N GLU A 391 -23.38 -22.09 0.43
CA GLU A 391 -22.93 -22.94 -0.70
C GLU A 391 -21.74 -22.35 -1.47
N GLN A 392 -21.54 -21.03 -1.43
CA GLN A 392 -20.40 -20.39 -2.11
C GLN A 392 -19.11 -20.47 -1.31
N ARG A 393 -19.22 -20.57 0.02
CA ARG A 393 -18.11 -20.66 0.96
C ARG A 393 -17.37 -21.99 0.87
N TRP A 394 -18.10 -23.09 0.65
CA TRP A 394 -17.54 -24.45 0.63
C TRP A 394 -17.61 -25.03 -0.78
N PRO A 395 -16.55 -24.91 -1.61
CA PRO A 395 -16.56 -25.49 -2.94
C PRO A 395 -16.72 -27.02 -2.84
N SER A 396 -17.59 -27.57 -3.69
CA SER A 396 -17.92 -28.99 -3.67
C SER A 396 -16.76 -29.88 -4.13
N SER A 397 -16.62 -31.06 -3.53
CA SER A 397 -15.67 -32.08 -3.99
C SER A 397 -15.90 -32.50 -5.46
N THR A 398 -14.81 -32.79 -6.16
CA THR A 398 -14.70 -33.20 -7.57
C THR A 398 -14.01 -34.55 -7.71
N LYS A 399 -14.12 -35.21 -8.86
CA LYS A 399 -13.32 -36.42 -9.16
C LYS A 399 -11.94 -36.06 -9.70
N GLU A 400 -11.04 -37.04 -9.69
CA GLU A 400 -9.71 -36.86 -10.26
C GLU A 400 -9.78 -36.60 -11.77
N GLY A 401 -9.19 -35.48 -12.21
CA GLY A 401 -9.22 -35.02 -13.60
C GLY A 401 -10.47 -34.22 -13.98
N GLU A 402 -11.43 -34.06 -13.06
CA GLU A 402 -12.64 -33.26 -13.26
C GLU A 402 -12.44 -31.85 -12.70
N TRP A 403 -12.52 -30.84 -13.58
CA TRP A 403 -12.39 -29.43 -13.21
C TRP A 403 -13.77 -28.79 -13.07
N LYS A 404 -14.04 -28.15 -11.93
CA LYS A 404 -15.30 -27.44 -11.68
C LYS A 404 -15.06 -25.93 -11.64
N LYS A 405 -16.02 -25.16 -12.16
CA LYS A 405 -16.00 -23.68 -12.13
C LYS A 405 -16.90 -23.18 -11.00
N GLN A 406 -16.36 -22.34 -10.12
CA GLN A 406 -17.11 -21.58 -9.11
C GLN A 406 -17.22 -20.12 -9.55
N THR A 407 -18.38 -19.50 -9.34
CA THR A 407 -18.62 -18.08 -9.62
C THR A 407 -19.18 -17.39 -8.38
N ILE A 408 -18.58 -16.26 -7.99
CA ILE A 408 -18.95 -15.44 -6.84
C ILE A 408 -19.21 -14.03 -7.30
N HIS A 409 -20.30 -13.44 -6.82
CA HIS A 409 -20.62 -12.03 -7.08
C HIS A 409 -19.84 -11.16 -6.09
N LEU A 410 -19.09 -10.21 -6.62
CA LEU A 410 -18.33 -9.23 -5.85
C LEU A 410 -19.02 -7.87 -5.93
N LYS A 411 -19.01 -7.13 -4.81
CA LYS A 411 -19.51 -5.76 -4.75
C LYS A 411 -18.44 -4.79 -5.24
N SER A 412 -18.83 -3.58 -5.63
CA SER A 412 -17.87 -2.49 -5.88
C SER A 412 -17.14 -2.10 -4.59
N GLY A 413 -15.96 -1.51 -4.71
CA GLY A 413 -15.00 -1.23 -3.64
C GLY A 413 -13.87 -2.25 -3.57
N GLN A 414 -13.03 -2.15 -2.55
CA GLN A 414 -11.98 -3.14 -2.30
C GLN A 414 -12.56 -4.46 -1.81
N ASN A 415 -12.11 -5.55 -2.42
CA ASN A 415 -12.49 -6.93 -2.11
C ASN A 415 -11.21 -7.72 -1.82
N VAL A 416 -11.18 -8.39 -0.67
CA VAL A 416 -10.12 -9.33 -0.27
C VAL A 416 -10.63 -10.75 -0.51
N LEU A 417 -9.95 -11.48 -1.39
CA LEU A 417 -10.32 -12.83 -1.81
C LEU A 417 -9.37 -13.84 -1.16
N GLN A 418 -9.90 -14.85 -0.48
CA GLN A 418 -9.13 -15.83 0.26
C GLN A 418 -9.54 -17.26 -0.11
N TRP A 419 -8.57 -18.06 -0.56
CA TRP A 419 -8.71 -19.51 -0.74
C TRP A 419 -7.93 -20.21 0.35
N LYS A 420 -8.65 -20.86 1.26
CA LYS A 420 -8.09 -21.48 2.45
C LYS A 420 -8.25 -22.99 2.39
N THR A 421 -7.22 -23.70 2.80
CA THR A 421 -7.22 -25.16 2.90
C THR A 421 -6.80 -25.57 4.30
N ILE A 422 -7.51 -26.53 4.88
CA ILE A 422 -7.24 -27.06 6.22
C ILE A 422 -7.32 -28.58 6.14
N GLY A 423 -6.25 -29.30 6.48
CA GLY A 423 -6.30 -30.75 6.60
C GLY A 423 -6.82 -31.17 7.98
N ILE A 424 -7.75 -32.13 8.01
CA ILE A 424 -8.35 -32.64 9.24
C ILE A 424 -7.51 -33.77 9.86
N GLU A 425 -6.73 -34.50 9.06
CA GLU A 425 -5.93 -35.65 9.50
C GLU A 425 -4.43 -35.52 9.17
N SER A 426 -3.57 -36.26 9.90
CA SER A 426 -2.10 -36.30 9.70
C SER A 426 -1.65 -37.07 8.44
N HIS A 427 -2.56 -37.49 7.58
CA HIS A 427 -2.23 -38.15 6.32
C HIS A 427 -2.00 -37.11 5.21
N ARG A 428 -1.13 -37.43 4.24
CA ARG A 428 -0.93 -36.62 3.03
C ARG A 428 -2.20 -36.71 2.17
N GLY A 429 -3.17 -35.83 2.43
CA GLY A 429 -4.34 -35.69 1.59
C GLY A 429 -3.97 -35.34 0.15
N LYS A 430 -4.87 -35.59 -0.79
CA LYS A 430 -4.67 -35.16 -2.19
C LYS A 430 -4.74 -33.62 -2.25
N PRO A 431 -3.88 -32.97 -3.07
CA PRO A 431 -3.83 -31.52 -3.14
C PRO A 431 -5.11 -30.91 -3.71
N VAL A 432 -5.47 -29.72 -3.22
CA VAL A 432 -6.46 -28.85 -3.85
C VAL A 432 -5.76 -28.05 -4.94
N LEU A 433 -6.33 -28.03 -6.14
CA LEU A 433 -5.76 -27.36 -7.31
C LEU A 433 -6.67 -26.22 -7.77
N ILE A 434 -6.09 -25.08 -8.13
CA ILE A 434 -6.78 -24.00 -8.84
C ILE A 434 -6.07 -23.80 -10.18
N LYS A 435 -6.82 -23.96 -11.27
CA LYS A 435 -6.32 -23.85 -12.64
C LYS A 435 -6.33 -22.41 -13.15
N SER A 436 -7.42 -21.70 -12.91
CA SER A 436 -7.56 -20.32 -13.37
C SER A 436 -8.43 -19.51 -12.44
N ILE A 437 -8.11 -18.22 -12.30
CA ILE A 437 -8.89 -17.22 -11.57
C ILE A 437 -9.17 -16.05 -12.51
N GLU A 438 -10.45 -15.76 -12.74
CA GLU A 438 -10.94 -14.68 -13.59
C GLU A 438 -11.76 -13.70 -12.74
N ILE A 439 -11.43 -12.43 -12.80
CA ILE A 439 -12.19 -11.34 -12.19
C ILE A 439 -12.70 -10.47 -13.33
N SER A 440 -14.01 -10.36 -13.46
CA SER A 440 -14.67 -9.63 -14.54
C SER A 440 -15.77 -8.72 -13.98
N GLY A 441 -16.05 -7.58 -14.63
CA GLY A 441 -17.21 -6.76 -14.27
C GLY A 441 -18.54 -7.42 -14.63
N LYS A 442 -19.59 -7.18 -13.84
CA LYS A 442 -20.96 -7.58 -14.18
C LYS A 442 -21.48 -6.63 -15.25
N TYR A 443 -21.71 -7.15 -16.46
CA TYR A 443 -22.52 -6.44 -17.45
C TYR A 443 -24.00 -6.62 -17.09
N PRO A 444 -24.82 -5.56 -17.07
CA PRO A 444 -26.25 -5.78 -17.22
C PRO A 444 -26.44 -6.30 -18.64
N LYS A 445 -26.88 -7.56 -18.77
CA LYS A 445 -27.30 -8.13 -20.05
C LYS A 445 -28.66 -7.51 -20.36
N ILE A 446 -28.69 -6.22 -20.70
CA ILE A 446 -29.92 -5.55 -21.11
C ILE A 446 -30.10 -5.92 -22.58
N ALA A 447 -31.09 -6.77 -22.83
CA ALA A 447 -31.59 -7.03 -24.16
C ALA A 447 -32.38 -5.81 -24.63
N PHE A 448 -31.68 -4.74 -25.04
CA PHE A 448 -32.25 -3.72 -25.89
C PHE A 448 -31.10 -3.17 -26.74
N GLU A 449 -31.25 -3.30 -28.04
CA GLU A 449 -30.40 -2.61 -29.00
C GLU A 449 -30.47 -1.10 -28.74
N GLU A 450 -29.32 -0.45 -28.94
CA GLU A 450 -29.07 0.99 -28.86
C GLU A 450 -28.45 1.54 -27.56
N ILE A 451 -27.15 1.82 -27.71
CA ILE A 451 -26.36 2.88 -27.07
C ILE A 451 -25.95 2.62 -25.60
N PHE A 452 -24.78 2.01 -25.42
CA PHE A 452 -23.59 2.50 -24.68
C PHE A 452 -22.58 1.34 -24.54
N PRO A 453 -21.32 1.44 -25.05
CA PRO A 453 -20.36 0.35 -25.00
C PRO A 453 -19.84 0.10 -23.58
N LEU A 454 -19.33 -1.12 -23.40
CA LEU A 454 -19.11 -1.85 -22.16
C LEU A 454 -18.04 -1.23 -21.26
N PHE A 455 -18.35 -1.07 -19.97
CA PHE A 455 -17.38 -0.81 -18.91
C PHE A 455 -17.18 -2.07 -18.04
N SER A 456 -15.94 -2.53 -17.90
CA SER A 456 -15.57 -3.65 -17.03
C SER A 456 -15.26 -3.15 -15.60
N GLY A 457 -15.40 -4.01 -14.60
CA GLY A 457 -15.50 -3.65 -13.19
C GLY A 457 -14.19 -3.39 -12.45
N ILE A 458 -13.03 -3.45 -13.12
CA ILE A 458 -11.74 -2.93 -12.64
C ILE A 458 -11.39 -1.74 -13.54
N ALA A 459 -10.84 -0.66 -12.98
CA ALA A 459 -10.65 0.62 -13.66
C ALA A 459 -10.13 0.44 -15.10
N PHE A 460 -8.94 -0.14 -15.29
CA PHE A 460 -8.39 -0.44 -16.61
C PHE A 460 -7.30 -1.50 -16.51
N ALA A 461 -7.00 -2.18 -17.63
CA ALA A 461 -5.74 -2.91 -17.77
C ALA A 461 -4.63 -1.92 -18.16
N SER A 462 -3.52 -1.87 -17.41
CA SER A 462 -2.37 -1.00 -17.70
C SER A 462 -1.44 -1.55 -18.78
N SER A 463 -1.58 -2.84 -19.13
CA SER A 463 -0.84 -3.50 -20.20
C SER A 463 -1.61 -4.75 -20.69
N CYS A 464 -1.27 -5.25 -21.88
CA CYS A 464 -1.82 -6.51 -22.39
C CYS A 464 -1.04 -7.71 -21.87
N THR A 465 -1.76 -8.77 -21.50
CA THR A 465 -1.16 -10.02 -21.03
C THR A 465 -0.77 -10.89 -22.22
N PRO A 466 0.46 -11.44 -22.28
CA PRO A 466 0.84 -12.37 -23.34
C PRO A 466 0.07 -13.68 -23.23
N CYS A 467 -0.32 -14.25 -24.38
CA CYS A 467 -1.00 -15.54 -24.42
C CYS A 467 -0.13 -16.64 -23.81
N ARG A 468 -0.75 -17.52 -23.02
CA ARG A 468 -0.07 -18.72 -22.52
C ARG A 468 0.34 -19.64 -23.67
N ALA A 469 1.35 -20.49 -23.44
CA ALA A 469 1.75 -21.47 -24.44
C ALA A 469 0.59 -22.42 -24.75
N GLY A 470 0.44 -22.79 -26.03
CA GLY A 470 -0.70 -23.55 -26.53
C GLY A 470 -1.95 -22.71 -26.86
N THR A 471 -1.92 -21.39 -26.63
CA THR A 471 -2.94 -20.47 -27.12
C THR A 471 -2.34 -19.40 -28.05
N PHE A 472 -3.19 -18.73 -28.81
CA PHE A 472 -2.81 -17.65 -29.71
C PHE A 472 -3.87 -16.55 -29.69
N SER A 473 -3.51 -15.34 -30.13
CA SER A 473 -4.48 -14.25 -30.30
C SER A 473 -4.13 -13.35 -31.49
N GLN A 474 -5.16 -12.76 -32.08
CA GLN A 474 -5.01 -11.70 -33.09
C GLN A 474 -5.02 -10.32 -32.41
N SER A 475 -4.70 -9.25 -33.14
CA SER A 475 -4.74 -7.90 -32.57
C SER A 475 -6.16 -7.54 -32.09
N GLY A 476 -6.26 -6.90 -30.92
CA GLY A 476 -7.54 -6.53 -30.30
C GLY A 476 -8.29 -7.70 -29.66
N SER A 477 -7.65 -8.83 -29.38
CA SER A 477 -8.33 -9.98 -28.77
C SER A 477 -8.62 -9.76 -27.29
N ARG A 478 -9.87 -10.00 -26.88
CA ARG A 478 -10.26 -10.03 -25.46
C ARG A 478 -9.64 -11.19 -24.69
N ILE A 479 -9.46 -12.34 -25.34
CA ILE A 479 -8.95 -13.58 -24.73
C ILE A 479 -8.20 -14.39 -25.79
N CYS A 480 -7.22 -15.18 -25.36
CA CYS A 480 -6.49 -16.08 -26.26
C CYS A 480 -7.31 -17.32 -26.61
N THR A 481 -7.19 -17.77 -27.85
CA THR A 481 -7.83 -18.98 -28.37
C THR A 481 -6.88 -20.17 -28.31
N GLU A 482 -7.38 -21.34 -27.91
CA GLU A 482 -6.57 -22.56 -27.85
C GLU A 482 -6.18 -23.05 -29.24
N CYS A 483 -4.94 -23.54 -29.38
CA CYS A 483 -4.49 -24.17 -30.62
C CYS A 483 -5.26 -25.47 -30.88
N PRO A 484 -5.68 -25.73 -32.14
CA PRO A 484 -6.35 -26.96 -32.52
C PRO A 484 -5.41 -28.17 -32.41
N LYS A 485 -5.98 -29.38 -32.50
CA LYS A 485 -5.20 -30.63 -32.49
C LYS A 485 -4.15 -30.63 -33.61
N ASN A 486 -2.96 -31.18 -33.34
CA ASN A 486 -1.78 -31.17 -34.21
C ASN A 486 -1.17 -29.79 -34.48
N TYR A 487 -1.57 -28.78 -33.71
CA TYR A 487 -0.91 -27.48 -33.68
C TYR A 487 -0.42 -27.16 -32.27
N TYR A 488 0.66 -26.40 -32.15
CA TYR A 488 1.22 -25.92 -30.89
C TYR A 488 1.56 -24.44 -30.98
N SER A 489 1.73 -23.79 -29.83
CA SER A 489 2.23 -22.41 -29.80
C SER A 489 3.08 -22.16 -28.57
N LEU A 490 4.04 -21.24 -28.71
CA LEU A 490 4.84 -20.74 -27.60
C LEU A 490 4.09 -19.59 -26.90
N LYS A 491 4.60 -19.15 -25.74
CA LYS A 491 4.06 -18.01 -24.99
C LYS A 491 4.11 -16.75 -25.87
N GLY A 492 3.01 -16.00 -25.91
CA GLY A 492 2.88 -14.76 -26.70
C GLY A 492 2.70 -14.98 -28.21
N ALA A 493 2.27 -16.17 -28.64
CA ALA A 493 2.14 -16.46 -30.07
C ALA A 493 0.92 -15.78 -30.72
N SER A 494 1.12 -15.19 -31.90
CA SER A 494 0.06 -14.61 -32.72
C SER A 494 -0.70 -15.65 -33.57
N SER A 495 -0.12 -16.85 -33.74
CA SER A 495 -0.71 -17.96 -34.50
C SER A 495 -0.16 -19.30 -34.00
N CYS A 496 -0.85 -20.39 -34.33
CA CYS A 496 -0.39 -21.74 -34.02
C CYS A 496 0.48 -22.33 -35.13
N ILE A 497 1.47 -23.11 -34.76
CA ILE A 497 2.42 -23.79 -35.64
C ILE A 497 1.98 -25.26 -35.78
N SER A 498 1.96 -25.81 -36.99
CA SER A 498 1.62 -27.21 -37.23
C SER A 498 2.75 -28.13 -36.79
N CYS A 499 2.40 -29.25 -36.15
CA CYS A 499 3.34 -30.35 -35.90
C CYS A 499 3.71 -31.07 -37.21
N ASP A 500 4.91 -31.64 -37.27
CA ASP A 500 5.31 -32.51 -38.39
C ASP A 500 4.42 -33.76 -38.44
N SER A 501 4.34 -34.38 -39.61
CA SER A 501 3.62 -35.63 -39.90
C SER A 501 3.90 -36.76 -38.90
N LYS A 502 5.13 -36.84 -38.36
CA LYS A 502 5.57 -37.84 -37.38
C LYS A 502 5.27 -37.46 -35.93
N GLU A 503 4.67 -36.29 -35.72
CA GLU A 503 4.36 -35.74 -34.41
C GLU A 503 2.87 -35.42 -34.28
N TYR A 504 2.41 -35.26 -33.05
CA TYR A 504 1.05 -34.88 -32.72
C TYR A 504 1.04 -33.93 -31.54
N SER A 505 -0.02 -33.12 -31.44
CA SER A 505 -0.28 -32.33 -30.24
C SER A 505 -1.76 -32.42 -29.87
N PRO A 506 -2.08 -32.54 -28.57
CA PRO A 506 -3.44 -32.34 -28.10
C PRO A 506 -3.85 -30.87 -28.25
N LYS A 507 -5.15 -30.58 -28.15
CA LYS A 507 -5.67 -29.22 -28.18
C LYS A 507 -5.03 -28.39 -27.05
N GLY A 508 -4.60 -27.17 -27.35
CA GLY A 508 -4.02 -26.26 -26.36
C GLY A 508 -2.60 -26.63 -25.92
N SER A 509 -1.81 -27.34 -26.75
CA SER A 509 -0.47 -27.78 -26.36
C SER A 509 0.64 -26.77 -26.66
N SER A 510 1.62 -26.70 -25.76
CA SER A 510 2.82 -25.87 -25.91
C SER A 510 3.92 -26.51 -26.77
N LYS A 511 3.80 -27.79 -27.12
CA LYS A 511 4.79 -28.53 -27.90
C LYS A 511 4.17 -29.70 -28.67
N CYS A 512 4.89 -30.18 -29.68
CA CYS A 512 4.59 -31.42 -30.35
C CYS A 512 5.19 -32.62 -29.61
N PHE A 513 4.50 -33.74 -29.66
CA PHE A 513 4.93 -35.02 -29.11
C PHE A 513 5.16 -36.00 -30.27
N LYS A 514 6.18 -36.84 -30.17
CA LYS A 514 6.41 -37.89 -31.17
C LYS A 514 5.23 -38.86 -31.18
N ARG A 515 4.72 -39.18 -32.37
CA ARG A 515 3.69 -40.22 -32.51
C ARG A 515 4.31 -41.57 -32.12
N PRO A 516 3.77 -42.26 -31.11
CA PRO A 516 4.14 -43.65 -30.89
C PRO A 516 3.76 -44.48 -32.12
N LEU A 517 4.56 -45.49 -32.43
CA LEU A 517 4.25 -46.42 -33.51
C LEU A 517 2.99 -47.21 -33.14
N CYS A 518 2.05 -47.33 -34.09
CA CYS A 518 0.87 -48.17 -33.90
C CYS A 518 1.30 -49.62 -33.65
N THR A 519 0.71 -50.23 -32.63
CA THR A 519 0.85 -51.66 -32.34
C THR A 519 -0.27 -52.43 -33.03
N LYS A 520 -0.11 -53.75 -33.18
CA LYS A 520 -1.16 -54.61 -33.76
C LYS A 520 -2.51 -54.53 -33.02
N LYS A 521 -2.54 -54.03 -31.77
CA LYS A 521 -3.75 -53.87 -30.96
C LYS A 521 -4.52 -52.57 -31.27
N ASP A 522 -3.89 -51.62 -31.97
CA ASP A 522 -4.49 -50.33 -32.31
C ASP A 522 -5.28 -50.38 -33.64
N PHE A 523 -5.14 -51.48 -34.40
CA PHE A 523 -5.91 -51.73 -35.62
C PHE A 523 -7.15 -52.54 -35.28
N TYR A 524 -8.32 -52.08 -35.73
CA TYR A 524 -9.53 -52.88 -35.76
C TYR A 524 -9.83 -53.27 -37.20
N GLU A 525 -10.12 -54.55 -37.41
CA GLU A 525 -10.45 -55.09 -38.71
C GLU A 525 -11.90 -54.73 -39.05
N THR A 526 -12.11 -53.91 -40.07
CA THR A 526 -13.44 -53.66 -40.63
C THR A 526 -13.67 -54.59 -41.80
N ARG A 527 -14.74 -55.36 -41.74
CA ARG A 527 -15.16 -56.25 -42.82
C ARG A 527 -16.09 -55.53 -43.78
N THR A 528 -15.96 -55.79 -45.08
CA THR A 528 -16.91 -55.28 -46.08
C THR A 528 -18.29 -55.94 -45.92
N ARG A 529 -19.30 -55.47 -46.66
CA ARG A 529 -20.54 -56.23 -46.82
C ARG A 529 -20.24 -57.56 -47.52
N CYS A 530 -21.03 -58.59 -47.21
CA CYS A 530 -20.92 -59.89 -47.87
C CYS A 530 -21.04 -59.73 -49.38
N ASP A 531 -20.12 -60.36 -50.11
CA ASP A 531 -20.27 -60.54 -51.54
C ASP A 531 -21.41 -61.56 -51.85
N ILE A 532 -21.66 -61.79 -53.14
CA ILE A 532 -22.70 -62.72 -53.61
C ILE A 532 -22.47 -64.18 -53.16
N ASN A 533 -21.29 -64.50 -52.62
CA ASN A 533 -20.90 -65.82 -52.12
C ASN A 533 -20.92 -65.89 -50.58
N ASN A 534 -21.51 -64.89 -49.89
CA ASN A 534 -21.51 -64.76 -48.44
C ASN A 534 -20.11 -64.63 -47.82
N GLN A 535 -19.12 -64.12 -48.56
CA GLN A 535 -17.77 -63.90 -48.05
C GLN A 535 -17.54 -62.42 -47.73
N VAL A 536 -16.78 -62.17 -46.67
CA VAL A 536 -16.36 -60.84 -46.22
C VAL A 536 -14.84 -60.74 -46.35
N VAL A 537 -14.36 -59.67 -46.99
CA VAL A 537 -12.94 -59.33 -47.07
C VAL A 537 -12.59 -58.38 -45.93
#